data_AF-A0A2M8QXF1-F1
#
_entry.id   AF-A0A2M8QXF1-F1
#
_cell.length_a   1.000
_cell.length_b   1.000
_cell.length_c   1.000
_cell.angle_alpha   90.00
_cell.angle_beta   90.00
_cell.angle_gamma   90.00
#
_symmetry.space_group_name_H-M   'P 1'
#
loop_
_entity.id
_entity.type
_entity.pdbx_description
1 polymer ?
#
loop_
_entity_poly.entity_id
_entity_poly.type
_entity_poly.pdbx_seq_one_letter_code
_entity_poly.pdbx_strand_id
1 'polypeptide(L)'
;MTADQLAVGVAPTPLKQGTAPTLRIRALMLGDRINASSLEIGTLVSSTPAAFRVHAGLAVIFRYGVVVLIGLLPSEEKVLIDNLKSRVTGELSPYEEEIAQAQLCNEEAAETIQPGGPICLAKFSDDRLLLVADALAKSTSLARDERRVAAVFDVIEPFARELAENGRTPRRRKGILQLIGNALLVQQRVAGRVAVAEKPDVLWEKPELDRLYSRLEDEYELKERLDTLERKLTAVSETANALTDIIDTQRSLRLEIAVVVLIVIEVAIGCFQILTGIH
;
A
#
# COMPACT_ATOMS: atom_id res chain seq x y z
N MET A 1 35.56 -70.66 -15.55
CA MET A 1 34.52 -70.23 -16.50
C MET A 1 33.60 -69.29 -15.72
N THR A 2 34.02 -68.03 -15.62
CA THR A 2 33.44 -66.85 -16.30
C THR A 2 32.21 -66.34 -15.56
N ALA A 3 32.42 -65.35 -14.68
CA ALA A 3 31.40 -64.39 -14.29
C ALA A 3 31.92 -63.01 -14.71
N ASP A 4 31.17 -62.43 -15.63
CA ASP A 4 31.43 -61.22 -16.40
C ASP A 4 31.37 -59.97 -15.53
N GLN A 5 32.34 -59.07 -15.66
CA GLN A 5 32.41 -57.82 -14.90
C GLN A 5 33.07 -56.72 -15.75
N LEU A 6 32.45 -55.54 -15.73
CA LEU A 6 32.98 -54.20 -16.09
C LEU A 6 33.09 -53.89 -17.60
N ALA A 7 32.67 -52.74 -18.15
CA ALA A 7 32.31 -51.44 -17.60
C ALA A 7 31.43 -50.68 -18.61
N VAL A 8 30.39 -49.98 -18.13
CA VAL A 8 29.69 -48.95 -18.90
C VAL A 8 30.20 -47.60 -18.39
N GLY A 9 30.74 -46.80 -19.32
CA GLY A 9 31.34 -45.50 -19.03
C GLY A 9 30.35 -44.51 -18.42
N VAL A 10 30.74 -43.92 -17.30
CA VAL A 10 30.11 -42.71 -16.76
C VAL A 10 30.73 -41.53 -17.51
N ALA A 11 29.94 -40.92 -18.41
CA ALA A 11 30.26 -39.63 -18.98
C ALA A 11 30.23 -38.57 -17.85
N PRO A 12 31.21 -37.65 -17.78
CA PRO A 12 31.22 -36.61 -16.76
C PRO A 12 30.05 -35.66 -17.00
N THR A 13 29.19 -35.53 -15.99
CA THR A 13 28.16 -34.48 -15.90
C THR A 13 28.85 -33.12 -16.03
N PRO A 14 28.41 -32.22 -16.94
CA PRO A 14 29.01 -30.90 -17.02
C PRO A 14 28.76 -30.14 -15.72
N LEU A 15 29.85 -29.60 -15.17
CA LEU A 15 29.87 -28.74 -13.98
C LEU A 15 28.85 -27.59 -14.12
N LYS A 16 28.05 -27.37 -13.07
CA LYS A 16 27.18 -26.20 -12.91
C LYS A 16 27.96 -24.93 -13.24
N GLN A 17 27.55 -24.25 -14.30
CA GLN A 17 27.98 -22.89 -14.62
C GLN A 17 27.72 -22.01 -13.40
N GLY A 18 28.72 -21.22 -13.01
CA GLY A 18 28.72 -20.43 -11.77
C GLY A 18 27.48 -19.56 -11.65
N THR A 19 26.83 -19.60 -10.48
CA THR A 19 25.70 -18.74 -10.14
C THR A 19 26.16 -17.29 -10.27
N ALA A 20 25.56 -16.54 -11.21
CA ALA A 20 25.78 -15.10 -11.33
C ALA A 20 25.51 -14.44 -9.96
N PRO A 21 26.26 -13.41 -9.56
CA PRO A 21 26.08 -12.78 -8.26
C PRO A 21 24.64 -12.26 -8.14
N THR A 22 23.89 -12.82 -7.19
CA THR A 22 22.52 -12.40 -6.89
C THR A 22 22.51 -11.45 -5.69
N LEU A 23 21.71 -10.41 -5.78
CA LEU A 23 21.55 -9.39 -4.77
C LEU A 23 20.13 -9.47 -4.21
N ARG A 24 20.00 -9.75 -2.91
CA ARG A 24 18.70 -9.78 -2.24
C ARG A 24 18.20 -8.35 -2.04
N ILE A 25 16.93 -8.11 -2.33
CA ILE A 25 16.27 -6.84 -2.12
C ILE A 25 15.03 -7.08 -1.25
N ARG A 26 14.88 -6.30 -0.19
CA ARG A 26 13.75 -6.39 0.72
C ARG A 26 13.16 -5.01 0.95
N ALA A 27 11.94 -4.80 0.52
CA ALA A 27 11.15 -3.62 0.84
C ALA A 27 10.32 -3.89 2.10
N LEU A 28 10.33 -2.95 3.04
CA LEU A 28 9.56 -3.01 4.27
C LEU A 28 8.79 -1.72 4.49
N MET A 29 7.48 -1.82 4.70
CA MET A 29 6.68 -0.70 5.16
C MET A 29 6.63 -0.69 6.69
N LEU A 30 7.40 0.22 7.28
CA LEU A 30 7.53 0.35 8.73
C LEU A 30 6.38 1.15 9.35
N GLY A 31 5.80 2.10 8.61
CA GLY A 31 4.74 2.96 9.12
C GLY A 31 4.08 3.84 8.07
N ASP A 32 3.35 4.85 8.51
CA ASP A 32 2.72 5.83 7.61
C ASP A 32 3.72 6.88 7.10
N ARG A 33 4.74 7.21 7.90
CA ARG A 33 5.85 8.12 7.53
C ARG A 33 7.17 7.73 8.21
N ILE A 34 8.29 7.99 7.54
CA ILE A 34 9.65 7.87 8.11
C ILE A 34 10.36 9.23 8.00
N ASN A 35 10.98 9.66 9.09
CA ASN A 35 11.86 10.83 9.09
C ASN A 35 13.33 10.42 8.89
N ALA A 36 13.83 10.58 7.66
CA ALA A 36 15.21 10.31 7.28
C ALA A 36 16.17 11.51 7.50
N SER A 37 15.67 12.65 8.01
CA SER A 37 16.52 13.82 8.26
C SER A 37 17.56 13.52 9.34
N SER A 38 18.80 13.94 9.11
CA SER A 38 19.91 13.76 10.04
C SER A 38 20.11 12.30 10.46
N LEU A 39 20.02 11.40 9.49
CA LEU A 39 20.25 9.97 9.68
C LEU A 39 21.71 9.65 9.36
N GLU A 40 22.44 9.15 10.35
CA GLU A 40 23.88 8.83 10.23
C GLU A 40 24.07 7.31 10.25
N ILE A 41 23.64 6.61 9.20
CA ILE A 41 23.73 5.14 9.14
C ILE A 41 24.75 4.66 8.10
N GLY A 42 25.33 5.57 7.32
CA GLY A 42 26.35 5.24 6.33
C GLY A 42 26.71 6.43 5.45
N THR A 43 27.36 6.15 4.32
CA THR A 43 27.71 7.19 3.34
C THR A 43 26.48 7.57 2.52
N LEU A 44 26.13 8.84 2.45
CA LEU A 44 25.01 9.33 1.64
C LEU A 44 25.29 9.08 0.15
N VAL A 45 24.35 8.40 -0.53
CA VAL A 45 24.38 8.09 -1.97
C VAL A 45 23.38 8.98 -2.73
N SER A 46 22.20 9.19 -2.17
CA SER A 46 21.18 10.10 -2.72
C SER A 46 20.43 10.80 -1.58
N SER A 47 19.96 12.02 -1.82
CA SER A 47 19.11 12.78 -0.91
C SER A 47 17.61 12.62 -1.23
N THR A 48 17.27 12.31 -2.49
CA THR A 48 15.88 12.11 -2.96
C THR A 48 15.78 10.84 -3.83
N PRO A 49 15.23 9.73 -3.28
CA PRO A 49 14.99 9.45 -1.87
C PRO A 49 16.31 9.39 -1.06
N ALA A 50 16.21 9.45 0.27
CA ALA A 50 17.39 9.36 1.13
C ALA A 50 17.99 7.94 1.05
N ALA A 51 19.15 7.81 0.43
CA ALA A 51 19.83 6.54 0.22
C ALA A 51 21.22 6.57 0.87
N PHE A 52 21.54 5.51 1.61
CA PHE A 52 22.79 5.38 2.35
C PHE A 52 23.47 4.05 2.01
N ARG A 53 24.76 4.12 1.74
CA ARG A 53 25.61 2.93 1.63
C ARG A 53 25.96 2.44 3.02
N VAL A 54 25.56 1.23 3.33
CA VAL A 54 25.79 0.55 4.61
C VAL A 54 26.66 -0.65 4.30
N HIS A 55 27.95 -0.56 4.61
CA HIS A 55 28.96 -1.56 4.21
C HIS A 55 28.92 -1.83 2.69
N ALA A 56 28.64 -3.06 2.28
CA ALA A 56 28.52 -3.45 0.87
C ALA A 56 27.10 -3.28 0.30
N GLY A 57 26.12 -2.99 1.15
CA GLY A 57 24.71 -2.86 0.78
C GLY A 57 24.23 -1.42 0.63
N LEU A 58 22.99 -1.27 0.20
CA LEU A 58 22.30 0.02 0.05
C LEU A 58 20.98 0.02 0.83
N ALA A 59 20.77 1.05 1.63
CA ALA A 59 19.51 1.31 2.31
C ALA A 59 18.85 2.55 1.72
N VAL A 60 17.65 2.40 1.17
CA VAL A 60 16.90 3.48 0.54
C VAL A 60 15.63 3.75 1.35
N ILE A 61 15.45 4.99 1.80
CA ILE A 61 14.40 5.36 2.74
C ILE A 61 13.45 6.34 2.08
N PHE A 62 12.19 5.92 2.01
CA PHE A 62 11.11 6.69 1.43
C PHE A 62 10.28 7.34 2.53
N ARG A 63 10.03 8.65 2.39
CA ARG A 63 9.32 9.46 3.39
C ARG A 63 7.90 8.96 3.68
N TYR A 64 7.30 8.24 2.73
CA TYR A 64 5.96 7.66 2.85
C TYR A 64 5.90 6.34 3.63
N GLY A 65 6.98 5.95 4.31
CA GLY A 65 6.96 4.89 5.31
C GLY A 65 7.63 3.59 4.91
N VAL A 66 8.30 3.55 3.76
CA VAL A 66 8.95 2.35 3.22
C VAL A 66 10.48 2.48 3.28
N VAL A 67 11.15 1.40 3.65
CA VAL A 67 12.60 1.25 3.54
C VAL A 67 12.91 0.06 2.63
N VAL A 68 13.84 0.23 1.70
CA VAL A 68 14.32 -0.84 0.82
C VAL A 68 15.77 -1.15 1.16
N LEU A 69 16.02 -2.41 1.46
CA LEU A 69 17.31 -2.96 1.89
C LEU A 69 17.86 -3.83 0.76
N ILE A 70 19.01 -3.45 0.22
CA ILE A 70 19.60 -4.08 -0.95
C ILE A 70 20.97 -4.64 -0.56
N GLY A 71 21.10 -5.97 -0.55
CA GLY A 71 22.38 -6.64 -0.29
C GLY A 71 22.90 -6.51 1.14
N LEU A 72 22.07 -6.11 2.09
CA LEU A 72 22.42 -6.08 3.51
C LEU A 72 22.38 -7.50 4.10
N LEU A 73 23.24 -7.77 5.07
CA LEU A 73 23.18 -8.96 5.89
C LEU A 73 22.00 -8.88 6.87
N PRO A 74 21.40 -10.01 7.29
CA PRO A 74 20.26 -9.99 8.22
C PRO A 74 20.51 -9.24 9.53
N SER A 75 21.76 -9.26 10.03
CA SER A 75 22.16 -8.49 11.22
C SER A 75 22.16 -6.98 10.96
N GLU A 76 22.62 -6.56 9.78
CA GLU A 76 22.62 -5.15 9.37
C GLU A 76 21.20 -4.65 9.13
N GLU A 77 20.35 -5.45 8.47
CA GLU A 77 18.94 -5.16 8.28
C GLU A 77 18.26 -4.89 9.64
N LYS A 78 18.48 -5.77 10.63
CA LYS A 78 17.89 -5.64 11.96
C LYS A 78 18.32 -4.35 12.67
N VAL A 79 19.62 -4.06 12.68
CA VAL A 79 20.16 -2.83 13.31
C VAL A 79 19.58 -1.58 12.67
N LEU A 80 19.50 -1.55 11.33
CA LEU A 80 18.93 -0.44 10.59
C LEU A 80 17.43 -0.27 10.88
N ILE A 81 16.65 -1.34 10.88
CA ILE A 81 15.22 -1.29 11.21
C ILE A 81 15.01 -0.79 12.65
N ASP A 82 15.78 -1.30 13.61
CA ASP A 82 15.69 -0.89 15.01
C ASP A 82 16.05 0.60 15.18
N ASN A 83 17.05 1.11 14.45
CA ASN A 83 17.39 2.54 14.42
C ASN A 83 16.30 3.42 13.81
N LEU A 84 15.52 2.88 12.86
CA LEU A 84 14.43 3.60 12.20
C LEU A 84 13.16 3.67 13.04
N LYS A 85 12.92 2.73 13.97
CA LYS A 85 11.67 2.67 14.77
C LYS A 85 11.31 3.99 15.46
N SER A 86 12.28 4.66 16.09
CA SER A 86 12.06 5.95 16.78
C SER A 86 11.72 7.11 15.83
N ARG A 87 11.92 6.92 14.51
CA ARG A 87 11.70 7.90 13.44
C ARG A 87 10.48 7.57 12.59
N VAL A 88 9.78 6.49 12.90
CA VAL A 88 8.56 6.05 12.22
C VAL A 88 7.35 6.65 12.92
N THR A 89 6.40 7.17 12.14
CA THR A 89 5.08 7.59 12.64
C THR A 89 4.02 6.64 12.11
N GLY A 90 3.07 6.25 12.96
CA GLY A 90 2.05 5.27 12.61
C GLY A 90 2.66 3.90 12.35
N GLU A 91 3.49 3.41 13.28
CA GLU A 91 4.19 2.13 13.18
C GLU A 91 3.22 0.98 12.86
N LEU A 92 3.65 0.09 11.98
CA LEU A 92 2.90 -1.08 11.54
C LEU A 92 3.39 -2.33 12.27
N SER A 93 2.45 -3.19 12.66
CA SER A 93 2.76 -4.53 13.17
C SER A 93 1.65 -5.51 12.76
N PRO A 94 1.95 -6.58 12.01
CA PRO A 94 3.23 -6.84 11.35
C PRO A 94 3.55 -5.80 10.26
N TYR A 95 4.84 -5.67 9.90
CA TYR A 95 5.24 -4.87 8.75
C TYR A 95 4.71 -5.49 7.46
N GLU A 96 4.44 -4.64 6.47
CA GLU A 96 4.31 -5.16 5.11
C GLU A 96 5.69 -5.34 4.52
N GLU A 97 5.95 -6.48 3.88
CA GLU A 97 7.22 -6.73 3.22
C GLU A 97 7.06 -7.36 1.85
N GLU A 98 8.03 -7.07 0.99
CA GLU A 98 8.15 -7.62 -0.34
C GLU A 98 9.63 -7.93 -0.61
N ILE A 99 9.91 -9.10 -1.17
CA ILE A 99 11.27 -9.57 -1.41
C ILE A 99 11.46 -9.81 -2.90
N ALA A 100 12.55 -9.27 -3.43
CA ALA A 100 13.01 -9.50 -4.79
C ALA A 100 14.48 -9.93 -4.80
N GLN A 101 14.92 -10.45 -5.94
CA GLN A 101 16.31 -10.73 -6.21
C GLN A 101 16.73 -9.97 -7.45
N ALA A 102 17.90 -9.36 -7.45
CA ALA A 102 18.51 -8.80 -8.66
C ALA A 102 19.72 -9.64 -9.07
N GLN A 103 19.94 -9.75 -10.38
CA GLN A 103 21.09 -10.46 -10.94
C GLN A 103 21.70 -9.67 -12.10
N LEU A 104 22.98 -9.90 -12.35
CA LEU A 104 23.64 -9.34 -13.54
C LEU A 104 23.24 -10.15 -14.78
N CYS A 105 22.74 -9.47 -15.81
CA CYS A 105 22.58 -10.09 -17.13
C CYS A 105 23.87 -9.94 -17.94
N ASN A 106 24.10 -10.87 -18.86
CA ASN A 106 25.13 -10.71 -19.87
C ASN A 106 24.73 -9.58 -20.85
N GLU A 107 25.71 -8.84 -21.38
CA GLU A 107 25.52 -7.60 -22.17
C GLU A 107 24.58 -7.74 -23.39
N GLU A 108 24.35 -8.96 -23.88
CA GLU A 108 23.44 -9.26 -25.00
C GLU A 108 21.96 -9.33 -24.60
N ALA A 109 21.65 -9.49 -23.30
CA ALA A 109 20.29 -9.51 -22.79
C ALA A 109 19.87 -8.09 -22.37
N ALA A 110 18.87 -7.53 -23.05
CA ALA A 110 18.20 -6.31 -22.58
C ALA A 110 17.73 -6.50 -21.12
N GLU A 111 17.91 -5.50 -20.25
CA GLU A 111 17.52 -5.53 -18.84
C GLU A 111 16.06 -5.95 -18.69
N THR A 112 15.81 -7.23 -18.47
CA THR A 112 14.49 -7.87 -18.54
C THR A 112 14.10 -8.29 -17.15
N ILE A 113 12.83 -8.11 -16.82
CA ILE A 113 12.29 -8.56 -15.55
C ILE A 113 11.43 -9.77 -15.90
N GLN A 114 11.76 -10.91 -15.29
CA GLN A 114 11.02 -12.15 -15.53
C GLN A 114 9.85 -12.19 -14.54
N PRO A 115 8.64 -12.59 -14.98
CA PRO A 115 7.49 -12.78 -14.11
C PRO A 115 7.82 -13.65 -12.90
N GLY A 116 7.82 -13.06 -11.70
CA GLY A 116 8.16 -13.75 -10.45
C GLY A 116 9.61 -14.25 -10.36
N GLY A 117 10.48 -13.81 -11.27
CA GLY A 117 11.90 -14.12 -11.33
C GLY A 117 12.79 -12.97 -10.88
N PRO A 118 14.13 -13.11 -10.99
CA PRO A 118 15.05 -12.07 -10.60
C PRO A 118 15.01 -10.88 -11.58
N ILE A 119 15.15 -9.68 -11.02
CA ILE A 119 15.32 -8.42 -11.74
C ILE A 119 16.71 -8.44 -12.39
N CYS A 120 16.72 -8.49 -13.71
CA CYS A 120 17.95 -8.64 -14.45
C CYS A 120 18.49 -7.25 -14.84
N LEU A 121 19.66 -6.89 -14.31
CA LEU A 121 20.31 -5.59 -14.50
C LEU A 121 21.62 -5.73 -15.29
N ALA A 122 21.96 -4.76 -16.14
CA ALA A 122 23.24 -4.79 -16.86
C ALA A 122 24.42 -4.53 -15.91
N LYS A 123 24.21 -3.75 -14.85
CA LYS A 123 25.19 -3.46 -13.80
C LYS A 123 24.50 -3.11 -12.48
N PHE A 124 25.16 -3.39 -11.36
CA PHE A 124 24.74 -2.92 -10.04
C PHE A 124 25.24 -1.50 -9.77
N SER A 125 24.85 -0.55 -10.62
CA SER A 125 25.07 0.88 -10.38
C SER A 125 24.01 1.45 -9.44
N ASP A 126 24.40 2.42 -8.63
CA ASP A 126 23.51 3.09 -7.67
C ASP A 126 22.21 3.58 -8.29
N ASP A 127 22.26 4.20 -9.47
CA ASP A 127 21.04 4.69 -10.16
C ASP A 127 20.04 3.58 -10.47
N ARG A 128 20.52 2.40 -10.89
CA ARG A 128 19.67 1.24 -11.22
C ARG A 128 19.06 0.65 -9.95
N LEU A 129 19.87 0.53 -8.90
CA LEU A 129 19.40 0.06 -7.60
C LEU A 129 18.40 1.03 -6.98
N LEU A 130 18.55 2.34 -7.20
CA LEU A 130 17.58 3.36 -6.79
C LEU A 130 16.25 3.22 -7.55
N LEU A 131 16.28 2.94 -8.85
CA LEU A 131 15.05 2.69 -9.62
C LEU A 131 14.33 1.41 -9.19
N VAL A 132 15.08 0.34 -8.94
CA VAL A 132 14.52 -0.90 -8.39
C VAL A 132 13.94 -0.67 -7.00
N ALA A 133 14.63 0.10 -6.16
CA ALA A 133 14.13 0.47 -4.84
C ALA A 133 12.84 1.30 -4.93
N ASP A 134 12.76 2.24 -5.87
CA ASP A 134 11.57 3.05 -6.07
C ASP A 134 10.36 2.20 -6.49
N ALA A 135 10.54 1.33 -7.49
CA ALA A 135 9.47 0.45 -7.96
C ALA A 135 8.97 -0.50 -6.84
N LEU A 136 9.88 -1.12 -6.11
CA LEU A 136 9.52 -2.00 -4.98
C LEU A 136 8.86 -1.23 -3.84
N ALA A 137 9.34 -0.03 -3.52
CA ALA A 137 8.74 0.78 -2.48
C ALA A 137 7.31 1.19 -2.81
N LYS A 138 7.05 1.53 -4.08
CA LYS A 138 5.70 1.78 -4.61
C LYS A 138 4.84 0.53 -4.57
N SER A 139 5.34 -0.63 -5.01
CA SER A 139 4.62 -1.91 -4.96
C SER A 139 4.19 -2.27 -3.53
N THR A 140 5.11 -2.18 -2.56
CA THR A 140 4.83 -2.48 -1.15
C THR A 140 3.83 -1.47 -0.55
N SER A 141 3.95 -0.18 -0.88
CA SER A 141 2.97 0.84 -0.44
C SER A 141 1.58 0.56 -1.02
N LEU A 142 1.48 0.22 -2.30
CA LEU A 142 0.22 -0.13 -2.96
C LEU A 142 -0.42 -1.36 -2.31
N ALA A 143 0.35 -2.41 -2.04
CA ALA A 143 -0.13 -3.62 -1.36
C ALA A 143 -0.76 -3.30 0.01
N ARG A 144 -0.25 -2.28 0.71
CA ARG A 144 -0.83 -1.80 1.97
C ARG A 144 -2.11 -1.03 1.79
N ASP A 145 -2.13 -0.10 0.85
CA ASP A 145 -3.32 0.72 0.63
C ASP A 145 -4.47 -0.13 0.05
N GLU A 146 -4.17 -1.12 -0.80
CA GLU A 146 -5.12 -2.13 -1.32
C GLU A 146 -5.79 -2.93 -0.19
N ARG A 147 -5.01 -3.50 0.76
CA ARG A 147 -5.58 -4.23 1.90
C ARG A 147 -6.40 -3.35 2.82
N ARG A 148 -5.99 -2.09 3.02
CA ARG A 148 -6.77 -1.13 3.81
C ARG A 148 -8.10 -0.82 3.15
N VAL A 149 -8.12 -0.60 1.83
CA VAL A 149 -9.37 -0.40 1.09
C VAL A 149 -10.24 -1.65 1.11
N ALA A 150 -9.66 -2.85 0.97
CA ALA A 150 -10.41 -4.10 1.11
C ALA A 150 -11.12 -4.21 2.48
N ALA A 151 -10.42 -3.88 3.56
CA ALA A 151 -11.01 -3.88 4.91
C ALA A 151 -12.17 -2.87 5.08
N VAL A 152 -12.21 -1.80 4.27
CA VAL A 152 -13.35 -0.88 4.25
C VAL A 152 -14.57 -1.53 3.59
N PHE A 153 -14.37 -2.30 2.51
CA PHE A 153 -15.45 -3.05 1.86
C PHE A 153 -16.04 -4.14 2.75
N ASP A 154 -15.22 -4.80 3.56
CA ASP A 154 -15.68 -5.79 4.57
C ASP A 154 -16.67 -5.18 5.57
N VAL A 155 -16.57 -3.87 5.82
CA VAL A 155 -17.50 -3.12 6.68
C VAL A 155 -18.76 -2.69 5.90
N ILE A 156 -18.63 -2.38 4.60
CA ILE A 156 -19.75 -1.94 3.76
C ILE A 156 -20.71 -3.09 3.45
N GLU A 157 -20.18 -4.27 3.12
CA GLU A 157 -20.98 -5.39 2.62
C GLU A 157 -22.14 -5.79 3.56
N PRO A 158 -21.94 -5.93 4.90
CA PRO A 158 -23.02 -6.25 5.81
C PRO A 158 -24.11 -5.17 5.84
N PHE A 159 -23.73 -3.89 5.73
CA PHE A 159 -24.69 -2.79 5.70
C PHE A 159 -25.53 -2.79 4.44
N ALA A 160 -24.90 -3.01 3.27
CA ALA A 160 -25.61 -3.12 2.00
C ALA A 160 -26.58 -4.31 2.01
N ARG A 161 -26.18 -5.45 2.59
CA ARG A 161 -27.02 -6.63 2.75
C ARG A 161 -28.22 -6.39 3.67
N GLU A 162 -28.00 -5.79 4.84
CA GLU A 162 -29.10 -5.48 5.77
C GLU A 162 -30.12 -4.51 5.14
N LEU A 163 -29.64 -3.54 4.36
CA LEU A 163 -30.50 -2.61 3.63
C LEU A 163 -31.32 -3.31 2.54
N ALA A 164 -30.71 -4.23 1.79
CA ALA A 164 -31.39 -5.01 0.75
C ALA A 164 -32.45 -5.97 1.31
N GLU A 165 -32.16 -6.63 2.44
CA GLU A 165 -33.06 -7.62 3.04
C GLU A 165 -34.20 -6.97 3.83
N ASN A 166 -33.90 -5.92 4.60
CA ASN A 166 -34.85 -5.36 5.57
C ASN A 166 -35.45 -4.01 5.15
N GLY A 167 -34.92 -3.37 4.10
CA GLY A 167 -35.35 -2.04 3.65
C GLY A 167 -35.16 -0.94 4.71
N ARG A 168 -34.36 -1.22 5.76
CA ARG A 168 -34.12 -0.33 6.89
C ARG A 168 -32.63 -0.09 7.02
N THR A 169 -32.25 1.15 7.31
CA THR A 169 -30.86 1.44 7.62
C THR A 169 -30.44 0.76 8.92
N PRO A 170 -29.24 0.16 8.96
CA PRO A 170 -28.63 -0.35 10.18
C PRO A 170 -28.63 0.72 11.28
N ARG A 171 -29.12 0.38 12.47
CA ARG A 171 -29.29 1.33 13.60
C ARG A 171 -27.95 1.93 14.12
N ARG A 172 -26.80 1.48 13.60
CA ARG A 172 -25.45 1.87 14.07
C ARG A 172 -24.86 3.02 13.27
N ARG A 173 -25.37 4.24 13.51
CA ARG A 173 -24.80 5.53 13.04
C ARG A 173 -23.28 5.62 13.22
N LYS A 174 -22.76 5.06 14.32
CA LYS A 174 -21.32 4.99 14.62
C LYS A 174 -20.52 4.24 13.54
N GLY A 175 -21.07 3.15 12.97
CA GLY A 175 -20.39 2.37 11.93
C GLY A 175 -20.24 3.13 10.62
N ILE A 176 -21.25 3.92 10.24
CA ILE A 176 -21.21 4.77 9.05
C ILE A 176 -20.23 5.93 9.23
N LEU A 177 -20.20 6.58 10.41
CA LEU A 177 -19.19 7.61 10.68
C LEU A 177 -17.76 7.04 10.71
N GLN A 178 -17.57 5.81 11.21
CA GLN A 178 -16.29 5.12 11.14
C GLN A 178 -15.89 4.78 9.70
N LEU A 179 -16.86 4.38 8.86
CA LEU A 179 -16.64 4.14 7.44
C LEU A 179 -16.18 5.42 6.72
N ILE A 180 -16.89 6.54 6.92
CA ILE A 180 -16.54 7.85 6.38
C ILE A 180 -15.16 8.29 6.87
N GLY A 181 -14.90 8.15 8.18
CA GLY A 181 -13.60 8.48 8.76
C GLY A 181 -12.46 7.66 8.16
N ASN A 182 -12.65 6.35 7.98
CA ASN A 182 -11.65 5.48 7.36
C ASN A 182 -11.43 5.82 5.89
N ALA A 183 -12.50 6.06 5.12
CA ALA A 183 -12.42 6.47 3.72
C ALA A 183 -11.66 7.80 3.58
N LEU A 184 -11.99 8.81 4.40
CA LEU A 184 -11.29 10.11 4.42
C LEU A 184 -9.81 9.96 4.79
N LEU A 185 -9.48 9.10 5.76
CA LEU A 185 -8.09 8.83 6.14
C LEU A 185 -7.30 8.18 5.00
N VAL A 186 -7.91 7.25 4.25
CA VAL A 186 -7.26 6.64 3.08
C VAL A 186 -7.14 7.65 1.94
N GLN A 187 -8.19 8.42 1.66
CA GLN A 187 -8.18 9.45 0.60
C GLN A 187 -7.13 10.53 0.89
N GLN A 188 -7.06 11.06 2.12
CA GLN A 188 -6.04 12.03 2.52
C GLN A 188 -4.62 11.44 2.43
N ARG A 189 -4.46 10.14 2.70
CA ARG A 189 -3.17 9.45 2.61
C ARG A 189 -2.73 9.24 1.16
N VAL A 190 -3.62 8.78 0.29
CA VAL A 190 -3.35 8.60 -1.15
C VAL A 190 -3.04 9.96 -1.79
N ALA A 191 -3.89 10.97 -1.56
CA ALA A 191 -3.67 12.33 -2.06
C ALA A 191 -2.39 12.99 -1.49
N GLY A 192 -2.03 12.67 -0.24
CA GLY A 192 -0.83 13.19 0.42
C GLY A 192 0.48 12.49 0.03
N ARG A 193 0.42 11.40 -0.75
CA ARG A 193 1.58 10.58 -1.18
C ARG A 193 1.89 10.75 -2.66
N VAL A 194 1.94 12.00 -3.12
CA VAL A 194 2.34 12.43 -4.48
C VAL A 194 3.64 11.75 -4.99
N ALA A 195 4.52 11.31 -4.09
CA ALA A 195 5.74 10.55 -4.41
C ALA A 195 5.52 9.16 -5.03
N VAL A 196 4.32 8.57 -4.98
CA VAL A 196 4.04 7.27 -5.61
C VAL A 196 3.72 7.43 -7.10
N ALA A 197 3.22 8.59 -7.54
CA ALA A 197 2.82 8.85 -8.92
C ALA A 197 3.88 9.55 -9.78
N GLU A 198 4.88 10.17 -9.16
CA GLU A 198 5.95 10.87 -9.88
C GLU A 198 7.06 9.92 -10.36
N LYS A 199 7.58 10.19 -11.56
CA LYS A 199 8.77 9.52 -12.08
C LYS A 199 9.97 9.83 -11.16
N PRO A 200 10.85 8.86 -10.89
CA PRO A 200 12.05 9.08 -10.07
C PRO A 200 12.90 10.22 -10.60
N ASP A 201 13.40 11.07 -9.69
CA ASP A 201 14.20 12.25 -10.07
C ASP A 201 15.44 11.90 -10.90
N VAL A 202 16.03 10.71 -10.64
CA VAL A 202 17.16 10.14 -11.39
C VAL A 202 16.89 10.08 -12.90
N LEU A 203 15.64 9.93 -13.34
CA LEU A 203 15.28 9.86 -14.75
C LEU A 203 15.42 11.21 -15.47
N TRP A 204 15.33 12.34 -14.75
CA TRP A 204 15.57 13.66 -15.33
C TRP A 204 17.03 13.83 -15.74
N GLU A 205 17.95 13.26 -14.98
CA GLU A 205 19.39 13.31 -15.26
C GLU A 205 19.83 12.21 -16.23
N LYS A 206 19.18 11.05 -16.19
CA LYS A 206 19.58 9.84 -16.94
C LYS A 206 18.39 9.23 -17.70
N PRO A 207 18.00 9.81 -18.85
CA PRO A 207 16.89 9.31 -19.68
C PRO A 207 17.11 7.88 -20.20
N GLU A 208 18.35 7.43 -20.29
CA GLU A 208 18.72 6.06 -20.68
C GLU A 208 18.14 4.99 -19.75
N LEU A 209 17.80 5.35 -18.51
CA LEU A 209 17.20 4.44 -17.53
C LEU A 209 15.66 4.35 -17.63
N ASP A 210 15.02 5.17 -18.47
CA ASP A 210 13.55 5.21 -18.62
C ASP A 210 12.99 3.86 -19.10
N ARG A 211 13.76 3.13 -19.93
CA ARG A 211 13.39 1.79 -20.38
C ARG A 211 13.38 0.77 -19.25
N LEU A 212 14.37 0.82 -18.35
CA LEU A 212 14.42 -0.04 -17.17
C LEU A 212 13.24 0.27 -16.24
N TYR A 213 13.04 1.55 -15.96
CA TYR A 213 11.97 1.99 -15.08
C TYR A 213 10.59 1.62 -15.63
N SER A 214 10.34 1.81 -16.94
CA SER A 214 9.07 1.39 -17.56
C SER A 214 8.82 -0.11 -17.42
N ARG A 215 9.87 -0.94 -17.60
CA ARG A 215 9.75 -2.39 -17.37
C ARG A 215 9.43 -2.73 -15.91
N LEU A 216 10.03 -2.01 -14.96
CA LEU A 216 9.70 -2.17 -13.54
C LEU A 216 8.25 -1.76 -13.26
N GLU A 217 7.80 -0.63 -13.81
CA GLU A 217 6.40 -0.19 -13.66
C GLU A 217 5.40 -1.21 -14.21
N ASP A 218 5.71 -1.80 -15.37
CA ASP A 218 4.87 -2.79 -16.02
C ASP A 218 4.86 -4.11 -15.24
N GLU A 219 6.03 -4.63 -14.84
CA GLU A 219 6.13 -5.89 -14.08
C GLU A 219 5.39 -5.81 -12.73
N TYR A 220 5.53 -4.70 -12.01
CA TYR A 220 4.86 -4.51 -10.72
C TYR A 220 3.44 -3.94 -10.86
N GLU A 221 2.95 -3.79 -12.10
CA GLU A 221 1.62 -3.28 -12.47
C GLU A 221 1.28 -1.96 -11.76
N LEU A 222 2.28 -1.10 -11.51
CA LEU A 222 2.14 0.02 -10.57
C LEU A 222 1.02 0.98 -10.97
N LYS A 223 0.87 1.26 -12.26
CA LYS A 223 -0.18 2.13 -12.80
C LYS A 223 -1.56 1.50 -12.73
N GLU A 224 -1.68 0.25 -13.15
CA GLU A 224 -2.97 -0.47 -13.19
C GLU A 224 -3.52 -0.69 -11.78
N ARG A 225 -2.63 -1.03 -10.83
CA ARG A 225 -2.96 -1.19 -9.42
C ARG A 225 -3.40 0.13 -8.79
N LEU A 226 -2.69 1.23 -9.06
CA LEU A 226 -3.08 2.56 -8.59
C LEU A 226 -4.44 2.98 -9.13
N ASP A 227 -4.68 2.84 -10.43
CA ASP A 227 -5.96 3.21 -11.07
C ASP A 227 -7.13 2.35 -10.53
N THR A 228 -6.88 1.06 -10.29
CA THR A 228 -7.86 0.16 -9.64
C THR A 228 -8.16 0.59 -8.20
N LEU A 229 -7.13 0.99 -7.45
CA LEU A 229 -7.27 1.49 -6.08
C LEU A 229 -8.09 2.79 -6.04
N GLU A 230 -7.81 3.74 -6.93
CA GLU A 230 -8.55 5.00 -7.05
C GLU A 230 -10.03 4.79 -7.40
N ARG A 231 -10.32 3.86 -8.31
CA ARG A 231 -11.70 3.46 -8.62
C ARG A 231 -12.42 2.87 -7.42
N LYS A 232 -11.77 1.97 -6.67
CA LYS A 232 -12.33 1.39 -5.43
C LYS A 232 -12.60 2.47 -4.38
N LEU A 233 -11.69 3.44 -4.23
CA LEU A 233 -11.86 4.55 -3.31
C LEU A 233 -13.01 5.48 -3.68
N THR A 234 -13.18 5.76 -4.98
CA THR A 234 -14.32 6.54 -5.48
C THR A 234 -15.63 5.84 -5.14
N ALA A 235 -15.75 4.54 -5.39
CA ALA A 235 -16.95 3.77 -5.03
C ALA A 235 -17.24 3.78 -3.51
N VAL A 236 -16.21 3.68 -2.66
CA VAL A 236 -16.36 3.83 -1.21
C VAL A 236 -16.90 5.21 -0.84
N SER A 237 -16.36 6.28 -1.43
CA SER A 237 -16.78 7.66 -1.17
C SER A 237 -18.24 7.89 -1.58
N GLU A 238 -18.63 7.43 -2.78
CA GLU A 238 -20.01 7.50 -3.26
C GLU A 238 -20.98 6.74 -2.35
N THR A 239 -20.61 5.53 -1.93
CA THR A 239 -21.41 4.72 -1.01
C THR A 239 -21.57 5.41 0.35
N ALA A 240 -20.49 6.01 0.87
CA ALA A 240 -20.50 6.72 2.14
C ALA A 240 -21.38 7.99 2.07
N ASN A 241 -21.35 8.72 0.96
CA ASN A 241 -22.22 9.88 0.72
C ASN A 241 -23.69 9.47 0.65
N ALA A 242 -24.02 8.44 -0.12
CA ALA A 242 -25.38 7.92 -0.21
C ALA A 242 -25.93 7.46 1.16
N LEU A 243 -25.11 6.78 1.96
CA LEU A 243 -25.49 6.40 3.33
C LEU A 243 -25.72 7.61 4.24
N THR A 244 -24.94 8.68 4.06
CA THR A 244 -25.10 9.93 4.82
C THR A 244 -26.41 10.63 4.47
N ASP A 245 -26.73 10.74 3.18
CA ASP A 245 -27.98 11.35 2.70
C ASP A 245 -29.23 10.62 3.25
N ILE A 246 -29.18 9.29 3.33
CA ILE A 246 -30.25 8.49 3.92
C ILE A 246 -30.41 8.79 5.43
N ILE A 247 -29.31 8.90 6.17
CA ILE A 247 -29.34 9.24 7.60
C ILE A 247 -29.96 10.63 7.82
N ASP A 248 -29.55 11.62 7.02
CA ASP A 248 -30.02 13.00 7.17
C ASP A 248 -31.51 13.11 6.84
N THR A 249 -31.99 12.39 5.83
CA THR A 249 -33.43 12.28 5.51
C THR A 249 -34.25 11.77 6.69
N GLN A 250 -33.77 10.74 7.40
CA GLN A 250 -34.44 10.21 8.60
C GLN A 250 -34.45 11.19 9.80
N ARG A 251 -33.50 12.13 9.86
CA ARG A 251 -33.51 13.18 10.88
C ARG A 251 -34.60 14.20 10.58
N SER A 252 -34.73 14.59 9.31
CA SER A 252 -35.80 15.50 8.86
C SER A 252 -37.19 14.95 9.21
N LEU A 253 -37.44 13.67 8.88
CA LEU A 253 -38.72 13.02 9.17
C LEU A 253 -39.04 12.96 10.68
N ARG A 254 -38.05 12.72 11.53
CA ARG A 254 -38.27 12.70 13.00
C ARG A 254 -38.58 14.09 13.56
N LEU A 255 -37.95 15.13 13.02
CA LEU A 255 -38.27 16.51 13.40
C LEU A 255 -39.68 16.88 12.93
N GLU A 256 -40.06 16.48 11.72
CA GLU A 256 -41.39 16.68 11.17
C GLU A 256 -42.46 16.01 12.05
N ILE A 257 -42.28 14.74 12.41
CA ILE A 257 -43.19 14.01 13.30
C ILE A 257 -43.26 14.69 14.68
N ALA A 258 -42.13 15.14 15.24
CA ALA A 258 -42.12 15.83 16.52
C ALA A 258 -42.96 17.12 16.48
N VAL A 259 -42.86 17.91 15.41
CA VAL A 259 -43.68 19.11 15.22
C VAL A 259 -45.16 18.76 15.09
N VAL A 260 -45.52 17.74 14.30
CA VAL A 260 -46.91 17.28 14.15
C VAL A 260 -47.49 16.84 15.49
N VAL A 261 -46.76 16.04 16.27
CA VAL A 261 -47.19 15.60 17.61
C VAL A 261 -47.38 16.79 18.54
N LEU A 262 -46.50 17.79 18.49
CA LEU A 262 -46.60 19.00 19.31
C LEU A 262 -47.86 19.80 18.99
N ILE A 263 -48.20 19.95 17.70
CA ILE A 263 -49.46 20.57 17.25
C ILE A 263 -50.68 19.77 17.72
N VAL A 264 -50.64 18.44 17.60
CA VAL A 264 -51.75 17.57 18.04
C VAL A 264 -52.00 17.71 19.55
N ILE A 265 -50.93 17.79 20.36
CA ILE A 265 -51.02 18.01 21.80
C ILE A 265 -51.65 19.38 22.10
N GLU A 266 -51.19 20.44 21.44
CA GLU A 266 -51.73 21.81 21.58
C GLU A 266 -53.25 21.84 21.32
N VAL A 267 -53.67 21.25 20.20
CA VAL A 267 -55.09 21.18 19.80
C VAL A 267 -55.89 20.35 20.80
N ALA A 268 -55.35 19.23 21.29
CA ALA A 268 -56.02 18.39 22.29
C ALA A 268 -56.22 19.13 23.63
N ILE A 269 -55.21 19.86 24.09
CA ILE A 269 -55.30 20.71 25.30
C ILE A 269 -56.38 21.78 25.11
N GLY A 270 -56.39 22.48 23.96
CA GLY A 270 -57.38 23.49 23.64
C GLY A 270 -58.81 22.93 23.64
N CYS A 271 -59.03 21.78 22.99
CA CYS A 271 -60.33 21.09 22.99
C CYS A 271 -60.75 20.67 24.41
N PHE A 272 -59.81 20.18 25.22
CA PHE A 272 -60.09 19.77 26.60
C PHE A 272 -60.51 20.94 27.49
N GLN A 273 -59.85 22.09 27.37
CA GLN A 273 -60.23 23.32 28.10
C GLN A 273 -61.64 23.78 27.74
N ILE A 274 -61.98 23.76 26.44
CA ILE A 274 -63.33 24.12 25.97
C ILE A 274 -64.39 23.14 26.52
N LEU A 275 -64.10 21.83 26.52
CA LEU A 275 -65.03 20.80 26.99
C LEU A 275 -65.25 20.82 28.50
N THR A 276 -64.20 21.13 29.28
CA THR A 276 -64.30 21.17 30.75
C THR A 276 -64.85 22.50 31.28
N GLY A 277 -65.09 23.49 30.42
CA GLY A 277 -65.71 24.77 30.80
C GLY A 277 -64.85 25.58 31.77
N ILE A 278 -63.55 25.30 31.83
CA ILE A 278 -62.59 26.06 32.63
C ILE A 278 -62.18 27.26 31.76
N HIS A 279 -62.91 28.37 31.91
CA HIS A 279 -62.49 29.68 31.41
C HIS A 279 -61.38 30.27 32.28
#